data_AF-A0A0K2V7W8-F1
#
_entry.id   AF-A0A0K2V7W8-F1
#
_cell.length_a   1.000
_cell.length_b   1.000
_cell.length_c   1.000
_cell.angle_alpha   90.00
_cell.angle_beta   90.00
_cell.angle_gamma   90.00
#
_symmetry.space_group_name_H-M   'P 1'
#
loop_
_entity.id
_entity.type
_entity.pdbx_description
1 polymer ?
#
loop_
_entity_poly.entity_id
_entity_poly.type
_entity_poly.pdbx_seq_one_letter_code
_entity_poly.pdbx_strand_id
1 'polypeptide(L)'
;AHVCGIVGSNIPNCSRISGLDPAGPAFSGKETKFRLDKDDADFVDVIHTNGFGLGIYHSSGHVDFYANGGEKQPKCKSVELLIYFLGGPPCSHDRAPMLYTETIRNKGCKMNGFPCKKGWEAFLMGECHETSETFPFGLNTPRNARGLLYFTTRDEAQYCGK
;
A
#
# COMPACT_ATOMS: atom_id res chain seq x y z
N ALA A 1 -2.69 7.15 8.42
CA ALA A 1 -3.80 6.49 7.71
C ALA A 1 -5.10 6.54 8.50
N HIS A 2 -5.21 5.88 9.66
CA HIS A 2 -6.50 5.76 10.39
C HIS A 2 -7.10 7.09 10.85
N VAL A 3 -6.27 8.08 11.20
CA VAL A 3 -6.73 9.46 11.45
C VAL A 3 -7.50 10.01 10.25
N CYS A 4 -6.99 9.80 9.03
CA CYS A 4 -7.66 10.26 7.81
C CYS A 4 -8.94 9.48 7.55
N GLY A 5 -8.97 8.18 7.84
CA GLY A 5 -10.19 7.37 7.78
C GLY A 5 -11.29 7.94 8.68
N ILE A 6 -10.98 8.09 9.98
CA ILE A 6 -11.91 8.65 10.98
C ILE A 6 -12.40 10.05 10.58
N VAL A 7 -11.51 10.93 10.10
CA VAL A 7 -11.91 12.26 9.62
C VAL A 7 -12.83 12.13 8.39
N GLY A 8 -12.48 11.27 7.44
CA GLY A 8 -13.24 11.01 6.21
C GLY A 8 -14.68 10.57 6.49
N SER A 9 -14.87 9.61 7.41
CA SER A 9 -16.22 9.14 7.78
C SER A 9 -17.07 10.20 8.50
N ASN A 10 -16.46 11.31 8.96
CA ASN A 10 -17.13 12.38 9.70
C ASN A 10 -17.26 13.70 8.92
N ILE A 11 -16.82 13.75 7.66
CA ILE A 11 -17.02 14.93 6.79
C ILE A 11 -17.81 14.55 5.54
N PRO A 12 -18.72 15.41 5.06
CA PRO A 12 -19.40 15.16 3.80
C PRO A 12 -18.41 15.28 2.62
N ASN A 13 -18.58 14.43 1.61
CA ASN A 13 -17.87 14.50 0.33
C ASN A 13 -16.33 14.42 0.45
N CYS A 14 -15.80 13.58 1.34
CA CYS A 14 -14.37 13.28 1.35
C CYS A 14 -13.99 12.60 0.02
N SER A 15 -13.27 13.34 -0.85
CA SER A 15 -13.10 12.88 -2.23
C SER A 15 -12.07 11.76 -2.39
N ARG A 16 -10.97 11.78 -1.64
CA ARG A 16 -9.92 10.76 -1.72
C ARG A 16 -9.14 10.65 -0.42
N ILE A 17 -8.84 9.43 0.01
CA ILE A 17 -7.85 9.14 1.05
C ILE A 17 -6.79 8.22 0.47
N SER A 18 -5.51 8.56 0.68
CA SER A 18 -4.40 7.67 0.37
C SER A 18 -3.78 7.12 1.66
N GLY A 19 -3.90 5.82 1.89
CA GLY A 19 -3.35 5.13 3.06
C GLY A 19 -1.93 4.65 2.81
N LEU A 20 -0.95 5.30 3.42
CA LEU A 20 0.47 4.90 3.31
C LEU A 20 0.82 3.99 4.50
N ASP A 21 0.97 2.69 4.22
CA ASP A 21 1.21 1.60 5.18
C ASP A 21 0.44 1.77 6.50
N PRO A 22 -0.91 1.68 6.46
CA PRO A 22 -1.74 1.92 7.65
C PRO A 22 -1.29 1.06 8.83
N ALA A 23 -1.27 1.62 10.05
CA ALA A 23 -0.72 0.92 11.21
C ALA A 23 -1.44 -0.41 11.49
N GLY A 24 -0.67 -1.46 11.74
CA GLY A 24 -1.17 -2.76 12.19
C GLY A 24 -1.47 -2.78 13.70
N PRO A 25 -0.50 -2.41 14.58
CA PRO A 25 -0.70 -2.43 16.02
C PRO A 25 -1.94 -1.62 16.44
N ALA A 26 -2.80 -2.23 17.27
CA ALA A 26 -4.09 -1.70 17.74
C ALA A 26 -5.24 -1.59 16.70
N PHE A 27 -4.97 -1.73 15.40
CA PHE A 27 -5.98 -1.63 14.33
C PHE A 27 -6.26 -2.95 13.60
N SER A 28 -5.28 -3.84 13.50
CA SER A 28 -5.45 -5.17 12.92
C SER A 28 -6.57 -5.94 13.64
N GLY A 29 -7.53 -6.46 12.87
CA GLY A 29 -8.68 -7.19 13.39
C GLY A 29 -9.78 -6.32 14.01
N LYS A 30 -9.63 -4.99 14.03
CA LYS A 30 -10.71 -4.09 14.43
C LYS A 30 -11.78 -3.98 13.34
N GLU A 31 -13.01 -3.72 13.77
CA GLU A 31 -14.12 -3.36 12.89
C GLU A 31 -13.74 -2.16 12.02
N THR A 32 -14.31 -2.10 10.81
CA THR A 32 -14.01 -1.08 9.81
C THR A 32 -14.18 0.34 10.35
N LYS A 33 -15.19 0.60 11.20
CA LYS A 33 -15.44 1.89 11.85
C LYS A 33 -14.30 2.43 12.75
N PHE A 34 -13.33 1.59 13.11
CA PHE A 34 -12.21 1.95 13.98
C PHE A 34 -10.86 2.05 13.25
N ARG A 35 -10.84 1.80 11.95
CA ARG A 35 -9.63 1.82 11.13
C ARG A 35 -9.94 2.46 9.78
N LEU A 36 -8.94 2.51 8.91
CA LEU A 36 -9.15 3.00 7.55
C LEU A 36 -9.96 1.92 6.81
N ASP A 37 -11.00 2.36 6.11
CA ASP A 37 -11.84 1.52 5.26
C ASP A 37 -12.18 2.25 3.97
N LYS A 38 -12.60 1.49 2.95
CA LYS A 38 -13.05 2.04 1.66
C LYS A 38 -14.24 2.99 1.82
N ASP A 39 -15.07 2.82 2.84
CA ASP A 39 -16.27 3.63 3.06
C ASP A 39 -15.96 5.03 3.65
N ASP A 40 -14.69 5.33 3.97
CA ASP A 40 -14.27 6.61 4.55
C ASP A 40 -14.15 7.76 3.53
N ALA A 41 -14.19 7.48 2.23
CA ALA A 41 -14.13 8.48 1.15
C ALA A 41 -14.71 7.94 -0.16
N ASP A 42 -15.00 8.82 -1.12
CA ASP A 42 -15.44 8.41 -2.48
C ASP A 42 -14.42 7.49 -3.17
N PHE A 43 -13.15 7.60 -2.79
CA PHE A 43 -12.08 6.74 -3.27
C PHE A 43 -10.98 6.61 -2.22
N VAL A 44 -10.54 5.39 -1.95
CA VAL A 44 -9.49 5.08 -0.98
C VAL A 44 -8.47 4.19 -1.65
N ASP A 45 -7.24 4.66 -1.76
CA ASP A 45 -6.12 3.89 -2.29
C ASP A 45 -5.07 3.65 -1.21
N VAL A 46 -4.64 2.41 -1.04
CA VAL A 46 -3.74 2.01 0.04
C VAL A 46 -2.49 1.38 -0.53
N ILE A 47 -1.34 1.64 0.07
CA ILE A 47 -0.10 0.92 -0.20
C ILE A 47 0.35 0.21 1.07
N HIS A 48 0.59 -1.09 0.94
CA HIS A 48 1.15 -1.96 1.95
C HIS A 48 2.62 -2.19 1.62
N THR A 49 3.49 -1.89 2.59
CA THR A 49 4.93 -2.13 2.48
C THR A 49 5.50 -2.86 3.68
N ASN A 50 4.79 -2.86 4.83
CA ASN A 50 5.20 -3.58 6.05
C ASN A 50 4.06 -4.30 6.77
N GLY A 51 3.19 -4.97 6.01
CA GLY A 51 2.17 -5.87 6.55
C GLY A 51 2.73 -6.91 7.51
N PHE A 52 1.98 -7.21 8.57
CA PHE A 52 2.35 -8.07 9.71
C PHE A 52 3.52 -7.55 10.58
N GLY A 53 4.18 -6.47 10.18
CA GLY A 53 5.12 -5.70 10.99
C GLY A 53 4.43 -4.52 11.68
N LEU A 54 4.80 -3.31 11.30
CA LEU A 54 4.17 -2.07 11.75
C LEU A 54 2.91 -1.74 10.96
N GLY A 55 2.76 -2.28 9.75
CA GLY A 55 1.61 -2.09 8.87
C GLY A 55 0.55 -3.20 9.00
N ILE A 56 -0.71 -2.85 8.71
CA ILE A 56 -1.80 -3.81 8.52
C ILE A 56 -1.64 -4.46 7.14
N TYR A 57 -1.79 -5.79 7.05
CA TYR A 57 -1.77 -6.50 5.77
C TYR A 57 -3.15 -6.54 5.09
N HIS A 58 -4.22 -6.56 5.90
CA HIS A 58 -5.58 -6.63 5.39
C HIS A 58 -5.95 -5.39 4.57
N SER A 59 -6.67 -5.63 3.47
CA SER A 59 -7.19 -4.59 2.60
C SER A 59 -8.01 -3.57 3.37
N SER A 60 -7.75 -2.30 3.09
CA SER A 60 -8.38 -1.15 3.74
C SER A 60 -8.92 -0.12 2.72
N GLY A 61 -8.78 -0.36 1.41
CA GLY A 61 -9.18 0.59 0.38
C GLY A 61 -10.16 0.03 -0.65
N HIS A 62 -10.48 0.89 -1.62
CA HIS A 62 -11.07 0.46 -2.88
C HIS A 62 -10.05 -0.31 -3.72
N VAL A 63 -8.80 0.14 -3.67
CA VAL A 63 -7.63 -0.50 -4.26
C VAL A 63 -6.52 -0.56 -3.22
N ASP A 64 -5.91 -1.73 -3.10
CA ASP A 64 -4.82 -2.00 -2.17
C ASP A 64 -3.62 -2.50 -2.97
N PHE A 65 -2.57 -1.70 -2.96
CA PHE A 65 -1.30 -2.00 -3.60
C PHE A 65 -0.37 -2.69 -2.60
N TYR A 66 0.29 -3.76 -3.04
CA TYR A 66 1.24 -4.53 -2.25
C TYR A 66 2.60 -4.51 -2.96
N ALA A 67 3.47 -3.58 -2.58
CA ALA A 67 4.82 -3.50 -3.15
C ALA A 67 5.67 -4.65 -2.62
N ASN A 68 6.26 -5.43 -3.53
CA ASN A 68 7.11 -6.58 -3.20
C ASN A 68 6.41 -7.59 -2.26
N GLY A 69 5.10 -7.82 -2.48
CA GLY A 69 4.27 -8.68 -1.62
C GLY A 69 3.68 -7.96 -0.39
N GLY A 70 4.16 -6.76 -0.08
CA GLY A 70 3.59 -5.85 0.92
C GLY A 70 4.04 -6.06 2.37
N GLU A 71 4.98 -6.97 2.63
CA GLU A 71 5.45 -7.29 3.99
C GLU A 71 6.88 -6.80 4.26
N LYS A 72 7.78 -7.01 3.30
CA LYS A 72 9.20 -6.67 3.44
C LYS A 72 9.71 -6.06 2.15
N GLN A 73 10.35 -4.91 2.28
CA GLN A 73 10.88 -4.19 1.14
C GLN A 73 12.35 -4.57 0.88
N PRO A 74 12.82 -4.46 -0.37
CA PRO A 74 14.21 -4.77 -0.71
C PRO A 74 15.20 -3.99 0.18
N LYS A 75 16.29 -4.67 0.61
CA LYS A 75 17.30 -4.20 1.59
C LYS A 75 16.79 -3.95 3.04
N CYS A 76 15.51 -4.14 3.34
CA CYS A 76 15.00 -4.04 4.72
C CYS A 76 15.08 -5.39 5.48
N LYS A 77 15.12 -5.32 6.81
CA LYS A 77 15.23 -6.49 7.71
C LYS A 77 13.85 -7.00 8.12
N SER A 78 13.67 -8.32 8.22
CA SER A 78 12.38 -8.93 8.58
C SER A 78 11.94 -8.71 10.05
N VAL A 79 12.84 -8.26 10.93
CA VAL A 79 12.57 -8.08 12.38
C VAL A 79 12.24 -6.63 12.72
N GLU A 80 11.46 -5.97 11.87
CA GLU A 80 11.26 -4.52 11.91
C GLU A 80 10.57 -4.03 13.19
N LEU A 81 9.58 -4.77 13.69
CA LEU A 81 8.91 -4.46 14.95
C LEU A 81 9.91 -4.43 16.13
N LEU A 82 10.80 -5.43 16.21
CA LEU A 82 11.84 -5.49 17.23
C LEU A 82 12.84 -4.33 17.06
N ILE A 83 13.29 -4.08 15.84
CA ILE A 83 14.21 -2.97 15.54
C ILE A 83 13.60 -1.64 15.98
N TYR A 84 12.33 -1.41 15.68
CA TYR A 84 11.61 -0.21 16.07
C TYR A 84 11.57 -0.02 17.60
N PHE A 85 11.22 -1.06 18.36
CA PHE A 85 11.22 -0.99 19.83
C PHE A 85 12.61 -0.79 20.44
N LEU A 86 13.68 -1.18 19.73
CA LEU A 86 15.06 -0.91 20.11
C LEU A 86 15.58 0.45 19.60
N GLY A 87 14.71 1.30 19.03
CA GLY A 87 15.06 2.64 18.55
C GLY A 87 15.68 2.69 17.15
N GLY A 88 15.63 1.59 16.39
CA GLY A 88 16.07 1.55 15.00
C GLY A 88 15.01 1.99 13.98
N PRO A 89 15.40 2.24 12.73
CA PRO A 89 14.50 2.78 11.72
C PRO A 89 13.51 1.72 11.18
N PRO A 90 12.24 2.08 10.99
CA PRO A 90 11.22 1.19 10.41
C PRO A 90 11.30 1.20 8.87
N CYS A 91 12.33 0.55 8.33
CA CYS A 91 12.71 0.57 6.91
C CYS A 91 11.60 0.24 5.90
N SER A 92 10.87 -0.86 6.08
CA SER A 92 9.80 -1.28 5.17
C SER A 92 8.57 -0.40 5.35
N HIS A 93 8.27 0.04 6.57
CA HIS A 93 7.16 0.95 6.87
C HIS A 93 7.39 2.32 6.18
N ASP A 94 8.60 2.86 6.32
CA ASP A 94 9.02 4.13 5.70
C ASP A 94 9.08 4.06 4.16
N ARG A 95 9.04 2.86 3.57
CA ARG A 95 9.03 2.71 2.11
C ARG A 95 7.75 3.25 1.49
N ALA A 96 6.59 3.13 2.14
CA ALA A 96 5.32 3.62 1.59
C ALA A 96 5.33 5.11 1.22
N PRO A 97 5.71 6.05 2.11
CA PRO A 97 5.83 7.46 1.72
C PRO A 97 6.94 7.73 0.70
N MET A 98 8.04 6.95 0.71
CA MET A 98 9.10 7.08 -0.31
C MET A 98 8.59 6.73 -1.71
N LEU A 99 7.89 5.59 -1.85
CA LEU A 99 7.29 5.18 -3.12
C LEU A 99 6.25 6.19 -3.58
N TYR A 100 5.35 6.64 -2.69
CA TYR A 100 4.32 7.62 -3.07
C TYR A 100 4.97 8.94 -3.56
N THR A 101 6.02 9.40 -2.87
CA THR A 101 6.77 10.61 -3.25
C THR A 101 7.44 10.48 -4.63
N GLU A 102 7.97 9.29 -4.97
CA GLU A 102 8.55 9.02 -6.29
C GLU A 102 7.52 9.25 -7.41
N THR A 103 6.26 8.87 -7.20
CA THR A 103 5.18 9.06 -8.21
C THR A 103 4.87 10.53 -8.49
N ILE A 104 5.21 11.42 -7.56
CA ILE A 104 5.05 12.87 -7.69
C ILE A 104 6.27 13.47 -8.38
N ARG A 105 7.48 13.09 -7.94
CA ARG A 105 8.74 13.69 -8.40
C ARG A 105 9.18 13.22 -9.77
N ASN A 106 8.90 11.96 -10.12
CA ASN A 106 9.45 11.32 -11.30
C ASN A 106 8.36 10.76 -12.21
N LYS A 107 7.88 11.61 -13.13
CA LYS A 107 6.83 11.24 -14.09
C LYS A 107 7.25 10.11 -15.06
N GLY A 108 8.56 9.84 -15.20
CA GLY A 108 9.07 8.73 -16.00
C GLY A 108 9.02 7.38 -15.28
N CYS A 109 8.93 7.39 -13.94
CA CYS A 109 8.96 6.19 -13.12
C CYS A 109 7.57 5.63 -12.90
N LYS A 110 7.22 4.59 -13.67
CA LYS A 110 5.90 3.97 -13.63
C LYS A 110 5.93 2.71 -12.78
N MET A 111 5.32 2.78 -11.59
CA MET A 111 5.04 1.63 -10.75
C MET A 111 3.58 1.23 -10.96
N ASN A 112 3.36 0.23 -11.80
CA ASN A 112 2.01 -0.25 -12.14
C ASN A 112 1.70 -1.50 -11.34
N GLY A 113 0.59 -1.46 -10.61
CA GLY A 113 0.02 -2.61 -9.91
C GLY A 113 -0.76 -3.51 -10.87
N PHE A 114 -0.55 -4.82 -10.74
CA PHE A 114 -1.24 -5.86 -11.47
C PHE A 114 -2.32 -6.48 -10.58
N PRO A 115 -3.60 -6.44 -10.99
CA PRO A 115 -4.68 -7.08 -10.24
C PRO A 115 -4.42 -8.58 -10.08
N CYS A 116 -4.43 -9.07 -8.84
CA CYS A 116 -4.20 -10.49 -8.58
C CYS A 116 -4.98 -10.95 -7.34
N LYS A 117 -6.21 -11.43 -7.55
CA LYS A 117 -7.08 -11.93 -6.45
C LYS A 117 -6.52 -13.16 -5.75
N LYS A 118 -5.67 -13.93 -6.43
CA LYS A 118 -4.98 -15.11 -5.89
C LYS A 118 -3.79 -14.76 -4.98
N GLY A 119 -3.40 -13.49 -4.91
CA GLY A 119 -2.35 -13.01 -4.02
C GLY A 119 -0.94 -13.01 -4.63
N TRP A 120 0.04 -12.72 -3.77
CA TRP A 120 1.44 -12.47 -4.17
C TRP A 120 2.11 -13.64 -4.89
N GLU A 121 1.94 -14.88 -4.41
CA GLU A 121 2.57 -16.06 -5.02
C GLU A 121 2.08 -16.30 -6.46
N ALA A 122 0.77 -16.16 -6.69
CA ALA A 122 0.18 -16.26 -8.02
C ALA A 122 0.66 -15.13 -8.95
N PHE A 123 0.88 -13.92 -8.41
CA PHE A 123 1.52 -12.83 -9.15
C PHE A 123 2.96 -13.19 -9.57
N LEU A 124 3.76 -13.75 -8.67
CA LEU A 124 5.13 -14.19 -8.98
C LEU A 124 5.16 -15.31 -10.03
N MET A 125 4.20 -16.23 -10.00
CA MET A 125 4.05 -17.30 -10.99
C MET A 125 3.46 -16.81 -12.33
N GLY A 126 3.07 -15.53 -12.44
CA GLY A 126 2.51 -14.95 -13.65
C GLY A 126 1.06 -15.36 -13.93
N GLU A 127 0.38 -15.99 -12.97
CA GLU A 127 -1.03 -16.44 -13.12
C GLU A 127 -2.03 -15.29 -13.15
N CYS A 128 -1.58 -14.07 -12.83
CA CYS A 128 -2.42 -12.87 -12.77
C CYS A 128 -2.12 -11.89 -13.92
N HIS A 129 -1.36 -12.32 -14.94
CA HIS A 129 -1.05 -11.51 -16.11
C HIS A 129 -2.04 -11.70 -17.27
N GLU A 130 -3.09 -12.50 -17.07
CA GLU A 130 -4.11 -12.79 -18.10
C GLU A 130 -4.89 -11.54 -18.52
N THR A 131 -5.01 -10.55 -17.62
CA THR A 131 -5.57 -9.23 -17.94
C THR A 131 -4.43 -8.26 -18.23
N SER A 132 -4.40 -7.64 -19.41
CA SER A 132 -3.48 -6.52 -19.70
C SER A 132 -3.80 -5.25 -18.88
N GLU A 133 -4.83 -5.28 -18.05
CA GLU A 133 -5.24 -4.19 -17.19
C GLU A 133 -4.26 -4.03 -16.02
N THR A 134 -3.67 -2.84 -15.90
CA THR A 134 -2.81 -2.46 -14.79
C THR A 134 -3.19 -1.05 -14.35
N PHE A 135 -2.95 -0.73 -13.08
CA PHE A 135 -3.23 0.59 -12.55
C PHE A 135 -1.95 1.24 -12.03
N PRO A 136 -1.67 2.52 -12.37
CA PRO A 136 -0.53 3.22 -11.80
C PRO A 136 -0.75 3.42 -10.31
N PHE A 137 0.27 3.13 -9.50
CA PHE A 137 0.28 3.47 -8.08
C PHE A 137 0.57 4.98 -7.88
N GLY A 138 0.00 5.56 -6.83
CA GLY A 138 0.33 6.88 -6.29
C GLY A 138 -0.57 8.02 -6.77
N LEU A 139 0.00 9.18 -7.05
CA LEU A 139 -0.78 10.40 -7.34
C LEU A 139 -1.82 10.19 -8.46
N ASN A 140 -1.45 9.45 -9.50
CA ASN A 140 -2.26 9.25 -10.70
C ASN A 140 -3.10 7.96 -10.67
N THR A 141 -3.26 7.29 -9.51
CA THR A 141 -4.18 6.16 -9.40
C THR A 141 -5.58 6.59 -9.84
N PRO A 142 -6.17 5.95 -10.87
CA PRO A 142 -7.49 6.34 -11.35
C PRO A 142 -8.57 5.85 -10.37
N ARG A 143 -9.66 6.61 -10.25
CA ARG A 143 -10.74 6.35 -9.27
C ARG A 143 -11.50 5.05 -9.50
N ASN A 144 -11.36 4.43 -10.67
CA ASN A 144 -11.94 3.12 -10.98
C ASN A 144 -11.02 1.95 -10.65
N ALA A 145 -9.78 2.19 -10.19
CA ALA A 145 -8.88 1.12 -9.75
C ALA A 145 -9.50 0.35 -8.58
N ARG A 146 -9.47 -0.99 -8.63
CA ARG A 146 -10.10 -1.85 -7.62
C ARG A 146 -9.29 -3.09 -7.32
N GLY A 147 -9.44 -3.59 -6.10
CA GLY A 147 -8.95 -4.90 -5.67
C GLY A 147 -7.50 -4.90 -5.19
N LEU A 148 -6.93 -6.11 -5.13
CA LEU A 148 -5.57 -6.37 -4.65
C LEU A 148 -4.59 -6.33 -5.80
N LEU A 149 -3.66 -5.39 -5.76
CA LEU A 149 -2.71 -5.13 -6.83
C LEU A 149 -1.29 -5.33 -6.34
N TYR A 150 -0.45 -5.98 -7.14
CA TYR A 150 0.92 -6.29 -6.78
C TYR A 150 1.89 -5.70 -7.80
N PHE A 151 3.05 -5.25 -7.33
CA PHE A 151 4.15 -4.83 -8.17
C PHE A 151 5.49 -4.98 -7.43
N THR A 152 6.58 -5.02 -8.18
CA THR A 152 7.94 -5.05 -7.65
C THR A 152 8.61 -3.68 -7.75
N THR A 153 9.56 -3.41 -6.87
CA THR A 153 10.39 -2.21 -6.90
C THR A 153 11.86 -2.53 -6.74
N ARG A 154 12.72 -1.61 -7.18
CA ARG A 154 14.14 -1.61 -6.80
C ARG A 154 14.33 -1.28 -5.32
N ASP A 155 15.55 -1.48 -4.84
CA ASP A 155 15.91 -1.23 -3.44
C ASP A 155 16.28 0.23 -3.13
N GLU A 156 16.52 1.03 -4.17
CA GLU A 156 16.88 2.45 -4.11
C GLU A 156 16.11 3.28 -5.17
N ALA A 157 16.09 4.60 -4.99
CA ALA A 157 15.46 5.50 -5.95
C ALA A 157 16.30 5.56 -7.24
N GLN A 158 15.73 5.52 -8.45
CA GLN A 158 14.30 5.49 -8.78
C GLN A 158 13.70 4.10 -8.56
N TYR A 159 12.56 3.97 -7.85
CA TYR A 159 12.09 2.66 -7.39
C TYR A 159 11.42 1.78 -8.46
N CYS A 160 11.00 2.33 -9.59
CA CYS A 160 10.47 1.57 -10.72
C CYS A 160 11.54 0.67 -11.37
N GLY A 161 11.08 -0.42 -11.99
CA GLY A 161 11.94 -1.41 -12.63
C GLY A 161 11.99 -2.72 -11.84
N LYS A 162 12.56 -3.74 -12.47
CA LYS A 162 12.90 -5.03 -11.84
C LYS A 162 14.40 -5.07 -11.59
#